data_AF-V4B1Q9-F1
#
_entry.id   AF-V4B1Q9-F1
#
_cell.length_a   1.000
_cell.length_b   1.000
_cell.length_c   1.000
_cell.angle_alpha   90.00
_cell.angle_beta   90.00
_cell.angle_gamma   90.00
#
_symmetry.space_group_name_H-M   'P 1'
#
loop_
_entity.id
_entity.type
_entity.pdbx_description
1 polymer ?
#
loop_
_entity_poly.entity_id
_entity_poly.type
_entity_poly.pdbx_seq_one_letter_code
_entity_poly.pdbx_strand_id
1 'polypeptide(L)'
;MQTAYIARAYGDGSNVTKIRQHQLGWPNGLCVDFEADRLYWVDAYFDRIQSSDFNGNDLTTLEGHSITHPFGISVYKDSIYFTDWRMEAILKIDKNGGKERRIRSGIGKMMGIKIFDKDLQPISSQNPCTRRNGDCSHFCFPVPVSPSLIIIGRHCACPYGFKLKEDQRSCEPNPNEPNPASCPSGLYECRNRRCIPQSYKCDRDNDCLDNSDEDDCPTG
;
A
#
# COMPACT_ATOMS: atom_id res chain seq x y z
N MET A 1 21.20 -11.02 -6.98
CA MET A 1 20.58 -9.74 -7.38
C MET A 1 19.07 -9.92 -7.34
N GLN A 2 18.35 -9.03 -6.66
CA GLN A 2 16.88 -9.11 -6.59
C GLN A 2 16.31 -8.49 -7.87
N THR A 3 15.51 -9.24 -8.62
CA THR A 3 14.83 -8.74 -9.81
C THR A 3 13.51 -8.07 -9.42
N ALA A 4 13.08 -7.04 -10.15
CA ALA A 4 11.79 -6.40 -9.93
C ALA A 4 10.64 -7.42 -10.06
N TYR A 5 9.64 -7.31 -9.20
CA TYR A 5 8.46 -8.19 -9.22
C TYR A 5 7.23 -7.46 -8.73
N ILE A 6 6.06 -7.94 -9.16
CA ILE A 6 4.75 -7.55 -8.64
C ILE A 6 4.21 -8.77 -7.89
N ALA A 7 3.77 -8.58 -6.64
CA ALA A 7 3.24 -9.63 -5.79
C ALA A 7 1.91 -9.23 -5.15
N ARG A 8 1.16 -10.23 -4.73
CA ARG A 8 -0.06 -10.12 -3.92
C ARG A 8 0.15 -10.90 -2.63
N ALA A 9 -0.38 -10.40 -1.53
CA ALA A 9 -0.47 -11.09 -0.26
C ALA A 9 -1.88 -10.90 0.33
N TYR A 10 -2.20 -11.68 1.35
CA TYR A 10 -3.37 -11.40 2.19
C TYR A 10 -3.12 -10.19 3.09
N GLY A 11 -4.19 -9.63 3.66
CA GLY A 11 -4.10 -8.42 4.48
C GLY A 11 -3.26 -8.58 5.75
N ASP A 12 -3.08 -9.82 6.22
CA ASP A 12 -2.20 -10.20 7.34
C ASP A 12 -0.73 -10.43 6.92
N GLY A 13 -0.41 -10.25 5.64
CA GLY A 13 0.92 -10.48 5.06
C GLY A 13 1.21 -11.94 4.69
N SER A 14 0.28 -12.87 4.92
CA SER A 14 0.44 -14.27 4.52
C SER A 14 0.17 -14.48 3.02
N ASN A 15 0.45 -15.71 2.55
CA ASN A 15 0.16 -16.14 1.17
C ASN A 15 0.74 -15.25 0.06
N VAL A 16 1.99 -14.78 0.25
CA VAL A 16 2.69 -13.96 -0.74
C VAL A 16 2.89 -14.75 -2.04
N THR A 17 2.25 -14.29 -3.10
CA THR A 17 2.30 -14.88 -4.44
C THR A 17 2.86 -13.86 -5.42
N LYS A 18 3.88 -14.25 -6.19
CA LYS A 18 4.46 -13.39 -7.22
C LYS A 18 3.60 -13.46 -8.48
N ILE A 19 2.97 -12.35 -8.83
CA ILE A 19 2.10 -12.20 -10.01
C ILE A 19 2.94 -12.03 -11.27
N ARG A 20 4.07 -11.32 -11.17
CA ARG A 20 4.98 -11.11 -12.29
C ARG A 20 6.41 -10.95 -11.80
N GLN A 21 7.35 -11.58 -12.49
CA GLN A 21 8.79 -11.55 -12.15
C GLN A 21 9.70 -11.27 -13.36
N HIS A 22 9.14 -11.24 -14.56
CA HIS A 22 9.88 -11.10 -15.81
C HIS A 22 9.37 -9.90 -16.60
N GLN A 23 10.29 -9.28 -17.35
CA GLN A 23 10.04 -8.08 -18.14
C GLN A 23 9.52 -6.92 -17.29
N LEU A 24 10.09 -6.76 -16.09
CA LEU A 24 9.86 -5.62 -15.21
C LEU A 24 11.21 -4.92 -15.01
N GLY A 25 11.24 -3.63 -15.26
CA GLY A 25 12.37 -2.76 -14.97
C GLY A 25 12.04 -1.93 -13.75
N TRP A 26 11.24 -0.88 -13.93
CA TRP A 26 10.86 0.06 -12.87
C TRP A 26 9.34 0.15 -12.71
N PRO A 27 8.69 -0.84 -12.06
CA PRO A 27 7.25 -0.84 -11.82
C PRO A 27 6.86 0.18 -10.74
N ASN A 28 6.83 1.47 -11.10
CA ASN A 28 6.68 2.59 -10.16
C ASN A 28 5.28 2.71 -9.55
N GLY A 29 4.25 2.33 -10.31
CA GLY A 29 2.86 2.58 -9.97
C GLY A 29 1.96 1.40 -10.31
N LEU A 30 0.95 1.21 -9.46
CA LEU A 30 0.01 0.10 -9.48
C LEU A 30 -1.38 0.62 -9.11
N CYS A 31 -2.42 0.14 -9.79
CA CYS A 31 -3.80 0.27 -9.37
C CYS A 31 -4.63 -0.97 -9.70
N VAL A 32 -5.76 -1.10 -9.02
CA VAL A 32 -6.72 -2.18 -9.20
C VAL A 32 -8.01 -1.59 -9.78
N ASP A 33 -8.56 -2.27 -10.76
CA ASP A 33 -9.91 -2.09 -11.24
C ASP A 33 -10.79 -3.21 -10.67
N PHE A 34 -11.60 -2.89 -9.66
CA PHE A 34 -12.44 -3.87 -8.97
C PHE A 34 -13.67 -4.29 -9.79
N GLU A 35 -14.12 -3.49 -10.75
CA GLU A 35 -15.26 -3.86 -11.60
C GLU A 35 -14.86 -4.85 -12.68
N ALA A 36 -13.62 -4.74 -13.18
CA ALA A 36 -13.07 -5.61 -14.23
C ALA A 36 -12.18 -6.74 -13.71
N ASP A 37 -12.02 -6.90 -12.39
CA ASP A 37 -11.09 -7.84 -11.74
C ASP A 37 -9.66 -7.77 -12.34
N ARG A 38 -9.18 -6.55 -12.58
CA ARG A 38 -7.97 -6.31 -13.37
C ARG A 38 -6.93 -5.47 -12.63
N LEU A 39 -5.68 -5.88 -12.76
CA LEU A 39 -4.50 -5.18 -12.24
C LEU A 39 -3.90 -4.32 -13.35
N TYR A 40 -3.59 -3.06 -13.07
CA TYR A 40 -2.85 -2.18 -13.98
C TYR A 40 -1.58 -1.66 -13.32
N TRP A 41 -0.47 -1.62 -14.05
CA TRP A 41 0.77 -1.03 -13.58
C TRP A 41 1.50 -0.28 -14.69
N VAL A 42 2.38 0.62 -14.27
CA VAL A 42 3.26 1.37 -15.15
C VAL A 42 4.70 0.92 -14.93
N ASP A 43 5.47 0.83 -16.01
CA ASP A 43 6.91 0.56 -15.95
C ASP A 43 7.67 1.71 -16.61
N ALA A 44 8.50 2.39 -15.83
CA ALA A 44 9.24 3.57 -16.29
C ALA A 44 10.59 3.28 -16.95
N TYR A 45 11.01 2.02 -16.94
CA TYR A 45 12.18 1.58 -17.69
C TYR A 45 11.77 1.14 -19.10
N PHE A 46 10.63 0.46 -19.21
CA PHE A 46 10.06 0.01 -20.49
C PHE A 46 9.05 0.98 -21.11
N ASP A 47 8.85 2.16 -20.50
CA ASP A 47 7.97 3.21 -20.99
C ASP A 47 6.58 2.71 -21.41
N ARG A 48 5.92 1.97 -20.53
CA ARG A 48 4.64 1.32 -20.87
C ARG A 48 3.69 1.18 -19.70
N ILE A 49 2.43 0.94 -20.04
CA ILE A 49 1.37 0.53 -19.13
C ILE A 49 0.95 -0.88 -19.50
N GLN A 50 0.84 -1.76 -18.51
CA GLN A 50 0.38 -3.12 -18.70
C GLN A 50 -0.72 -3.47 -17.72
N SER A 51 -1.46 -4.52 -18.06
CA SER A 51 -2.51 -5.08 -17.23
C SER A 51 -2.58 -6.59 -17.30
N SER A 52 -3.15 -7.20 -16.27
CA SER A 52 -3.40 -8.63 -16.18
C SER A 52 -4.59 -8.89 -15.25
N ASP A 53 -5.07 -10.13 -15.20
CA ASP A 53 -5.89 -10.56 -14.05
C ASP A 53 -5.07 -10.55 -12.74
N PHE A 54 -5.71 -10.82 -11.60
CA PHE A 54 -5.04 -10.87 -10.29
C PHE A 54 -4.09 -12.06 -10.08
N ASN A 55 -4.00 -12.98 -11.03
CA ASN A 55 -3.09 -14.13 -11.01
C ASN A 55 -1.93 -13.97 -12.02
N GLY A 56 -1.92 -12.89 -12.81
CA GLY A 56 -0.87 -12.57 -13.79
C GLY A 56 -1.15 -13.10 -15.20
N ASN A 57 -2.32 -13.68 -15.45
CA ASN A 57 -2.75 -14.12 -16.79
C ASN A 57 -3.38 -12.97 -17.58
N ASP A 58 -3.72 -13.24 -18.84
CA ASP A 58 -4.35 -12.26 -19.74
C ASP A 58 -3.57 -10.94 -19.81
N LEU A 59 -2.25 -11.06 -19.97
CA LEU A 59 -1.36 -9.90 -20.05
C LEU A 59 -1.70 -9.06 -21.28
N THR A 60 -1.94 -7.78 -21.08
CA THR A 60 -2.13 -6.80 -22.17
C THR A 60 -1.23 -5.61 -21.95
N THR A 61 -0.52 -5.19 -23.00
CA THR A 61 0.18 -3.90 -23.07
C THR A 61 -0.72 -2.87 -23.73
N LEU A 62 -0.82 -1.67 -23.14
CA LEU A 62 -1.57 -0.58 -23.75
C LEU A 62 -0.66 0.14 -24.75
N GLU A 63 -0.99 0.01 -26.02
CA GLU A 63 -0.22 0.54 -27.15
C GLU A 63 -0.81 1.86 -27.68
N GLY A 64 -0.01 2.61 -28.44
CA GLY A 64 -0.48 3.80 -29.16
C GLY A 64 -0.59 5.08 -28.30
N HIS A 65 0.10 5.10 -27.17
CA HIS A 65 0.12 6.24 -26.24
C HIS A 65 1.54 6.74 -25.99
N SER A 66 1.68 8.04 -25.76
CA SER A 66 2.95 8.66 -25.39
C SER A 66 3.20 8.37 -23.91
N ILE A 67 4.17 7.50 -23.63
CA ILE A 67 4.62 7.16 -22.28
C ILE A 67 6.14 7.25 -22.30
N THR A 68 6.73 7.94 -21.33
CA THR A 68 8.18 8.23 -21.37
C THR A 68 8.89 8.15 -20.03
N HIS A 69 8.15 8.38 -18.91
CA HIS A 69 8.62 8.12 -17.56
C HIS A 69 7.44 8.15 -16.55
N PRO A 70 6.54 7.15 -16.59
CA PRO A 70 5.35 7.13 -15.74
C PRO A 70 5.69 6.88 -14.26
N PHE A 71 4.89 7.43 -13.34
CA PHE A 71 5.03 7.18 -11.90
C PHE A 71 3.75 6.66 -11.27
N GLY A 72 2.73 7.50 -11.13
CA GLY A 72 1.45 7.15 -10.54
C GLY A 72 0.46 6.72 -11.62
N ILE A 73 -0.43 5.79 -11.28
CA ILE A 73 -1.55 5.35 -12.13
C ILE A 73 -2.81 5.17 -11.29
N SER A 74 -3.96 5.47 -11.89
CA SER A 74 -5.27 5.14 -11.36
C SER A 74 -6.28 4.91 -12.49
N VAL A 75 -7.29 4.11 -12.19
CA VAL A 75 -8.38 3.78 -13.11
C VAL A 75 -9.67 4.44 -12.60
N TYR A 76 -10.47 4.96 -13.54
CA TYR A 76 -11.85 5.35 -13.28
C TYR A 76 -12.71 5.11 -14.50
N LYS A 77 -13.72 4.22 -14.37
CA LYS A 77 -14.59 3.80 -15.48
C LYS A 77 -13.73 3.36 -16.67
N ASP A 78 -14.02 3.79 -17.89
CA ASP A 78 -13.27 3.38 -19.10
C ASP A 78 -11.93 4.09 -19.29
N SER A 79 -11.43 4.80 -18.26
CA SER A 79 -10.25 5.65 -18.38
C SER A 79 -9.15 5.30 -17.41
N ILE A 80 -7.92 5.41 -17.88
CA ILE A 80 -6.69 5.37 -17.07
C ILE A 80 -6.14 6.78 -16.96
N TYR A 81 -5.73 7.15 -15.76
CA TYR A 81 -5.06 8.39 -15.45
C TYR A 81 -3.66 8.06 -14.95
N PHE A 82 -2.64 8.71 -15.50
CA PHE A 82 -1.27 8.50 -15.04
C PHE A 82 -0.48 9.81 -15.03
N THR A 83 0.51 9.87 -14.14
CA THR A 83 1.49 10.95 -14.08
C THR A 83 2.75 10.53 -14.82
N ASP A 84 3.34 11.45 -15.58
CA ASP A 84 4.61 11.23 -16.28
C ASP A 84 5.56 12.39 -16.04
N TRP A 85 6.79 12.08 -15.60
CA TRP A 85 7.77 13.09 -15.21
C TRP A 85 8.39 13.83 -16.39
N ARG A 86 8.59 13.16 -17.53
CA ARG A 86 9.24 13.76 -18.71
C ARG A 86 8.25 14.59 -19.51
N MET A 87 7.00 14.16 -19.55
CA MET A 87 5.93 14.97 -20.14
C MET A 87 5.43 16.09 -19.24
N GLU A 88 5.84 16.10 -17.96
CA GLU A 88 5.41 17.06 -16.95
C GLU A 88 3.88 17.24 -16.94
N ALA A 89 3.16 16.11 -17.04
CA ALA A 89 1.73 16.11 -17.23
C ALA A 89 0.99 14.98 -16.49
N ILE A 90 -0.27 15.24 -16.20
CA ILE A 90 -1.28 14.23 -15.90
C ILE A 90 -1.97 13.90 -17.22
N LEU A 91 -1.91 12.63 -17.62
CA LEU A 91 -2.53 12.13 -18.83
C LEU A 91 -3.74 11.28 -18.50
N LYS A 92 -4.69 11.27 -19.43
CA LYS A 92 -5.86 10.41 -19.45
C LYS A 92 -5.86 9.64 -20.76
N ILE A 93 -5.97 8.32 -20.69
CA ILE A 93 -6.13 7.44 -21.86
C ILE A 93 -7.38 6.56 -21.71
N ASP A 94 -7.95 6.14 -22.83
CA ASP A 94 -9.03 5.14 -22.86
C ASP A 94 -8.44 3.73 -22.69
N LYS A 95 -9.08 2.87 -21.88
CA LYS A 95 -8.65 1.48 -21.70
C LYS A 95 -8.70 0.66 -22.98
N ASN A 96 -9.60 1.02 -23.90
CA ASN A 96 -9.80 0.37 -25.19
C ASN A 96 -8.95 1.01 -26.32
N GLY A 97 -8.14 2.03 -25.97
CA GLY A 97 -7.19 2.68 -26.86
C GLY A 97 -7.73 3.92 -27.59
N GLY A 98 -6.84 4.54 -28.38
CA GLY A 98 -7.19 5.56 -29.39
C GLY A 98 -7.33 7.01 -28.89
N LYS A 99 -7.70 7.25 -27.63
CA LYS A 99 -7.85 8.63 -27.12
C LYS A 99 -6.90 8.94 -25.97
N GLU A 100 -5.87 9.71 -26.24
CA GLU A 100 -4.99 10.33 -25.24
C GLU A 100 -5.35 11.80 -25.04
N ARG A 101 -5.36 12.26 -23.79
CA ARG A 101 -5.57 13.66 -23.45
C ARG A 101 -4.70 14.07 -22.28
N ARG A 102 -4.03 15.22 -22.39
CA ARG A 102 -3.39 15.90 -21.25
C ARG A 102 -4.46 16.61 -20.42
N ILE A 103 -4.57 16.23 -19.15
CA ILE A 103 -5.50 16.83 -18.19
C ILE A 103 -4.87 18.08 -17.57
N ARG A 104 -3.58 18.01 -17.25
CA ARG A 104 -2.80 19.11 -16.69
C ARG A 104 -1.35 18.97 -17.14
N SER A 105 -0.69 20.09 -17.41
CA SER A 105 0.73 20.16 -17.79
C SER A 105 1.47 21.20 -16.96
N GLY A 106 2.80 21.19 -17.02
CA GLY A 106 3.67 22.17 -16.36
C GLY A 106 3.82 21.93 -14.86
N ILE A 107 3.61 20.69 -14.42
CA ILE A 107 3.95 20.27 -13.07
C ILE A 107 5.14 19.31 -13.25
N GLY A 108 6.24 19.51 -12.52
CA GLY A 108 7.39 18.62 -12.59
C GLY A 108 7.31 17.52 -11.53
N LYS A 109 7.92 16.36 -11.79
CA LYS A 109 8.11 15.26 -10.83
C LYS A 109 6.85 14.84 -10.04
N MET A 110 5.69 14.78 -10.69
CA MET A 110 4.47 14.33 -10.01
C MET A 110 4.61 12.88 -9.57
N MET A 111 4.37 12.65 -8.30
CA MET A 111 4.42 11.32 -7.72
C MET A 111 3.11 10.58 -7.98
N GLY A 112 2.36 10.23 -6.94
CA GLY A 112 1.12 9.49 -7.05
C GLY A 112 -0.04 10.30 -7.63
N ILE A 113 -0.98 9.58 -8.25
CA ILE A 113 -2.33 10.05 -8.56
C ILE A 113 -3.31 9.02 -8.00
N LYS A 114 -4.41 9.49 -7.41
CA LYS A 114 -5.52 8.67 -6.93
C LYS A 114 -6.84 9.31 -7.31
N ILE A 115 -7.80 8.46 -7.67
CA ILE A 115 -9.18 8.88 -7.92
C ILE A 115 -9.88 8.96 -6.57
N PHE A 116 -10.47 10.11 -6.28
CA PHE A 116 -11.34 10.28 -5.13
C PHE A 116 -12.79 10.25 -5.62
N ASP A 117 -13.47 9.17 -5.30
CA ASP A 117 -14.90 8.98 -5.52
C ASP A 117 -15.41 8.06 -4.40
N LYS A 118 -16.45 8.49 -3.69
CA LYS A 118 -17.01 7.74 -2.55
C LYS A 118 -17.53 6.37 -2.97
N ASP A 119 -17.98 6.24 -4.22
CA ASP A 119 -18.61 5.02 -4.71
C ASP A 119 -17.54 3.96 -5.07
N LEU A 120 -16.27 4.37 -5.23
CA LEU A 120 -15.12 3.48 -5.43
C LEU A 120 -14.51 2.96 -4.11
N GLN A 121 -15.03 3.38 -2.97
CA GLN A 121 -14.54 2.97 -1.65
C GLN A 121 -15.65 2.31 -0.81
N PRO A 122 -16.33 1.27 -1.34
CA PRO A 122 -17.45 0.66 -0.65
C PRO A 122 -16.99 -0.04 0.63
N ILE A 123 -17.74 0.16 1.71
CA ILE A 123 -17.57 -0.60 2.95
C ILE A 123 -18.31 -1.93 2.77
N SER A 124 -17.56 -3.03 2.69
CA SER A 124 -18.14 -4.37 2.62
C SER A 124 -18.82 -4.71 3.96
N SER A 125 -20.11 -5.07 3.89
CA SER A 125 -20.86 -5.60 5.05
C SER A 125 -20.36 -6.97 5.49
N GLN A 126 -19.60 -7.68 4.64
CA GLN A 126 -19.00 -8.97 4.95
C GLN A 126 -17.63 -8.85 5.63
N ASN A 127 -17.09 -7.63 5.80
CA ASN A 127 -15.80 -7.45 6.47
C ASN A 127 -15.93 -7.83 7.97
N PRO A 128 -15.28 -8.92 8.43
CA PRO A 128 -15.43 -9.40 9.80
C PRO A 128 -14.81 -8.46 10.84
N CYS A 129 -13.96 -7.52 10.42
CA CYS A 129 -13.34 -6.54 11.30
C CYS A 129 -14.26 -5.35 11.62
N THR A 130 -15.34 -5.14 10.86
CA THR A 130 -16.24 -3.99 11.04
C THR A 130 -16.97 -4.00 12.39
N ARG A 131 -17.29 -5.20 12.92
CA ARG A 131 -17.98 -5.33 14.21
C ARG A 131 -16.97 -5.65 15.31
N ARG A 132 -16.87 -4.75 16.30
CA ARG A 132 -15.97 -4.88 17.47
C ARG A 132 -14.52 -5.25 17.10
N ASN A 133 -13.99 -4.71 15.98
CA ASN A 133 -12.66 -5.06 15.48
C ASN A 133 -12.46 -6.57 15.27
N GLY A 134 -13.53 -7.31 14.91
CA GLY A 134 -13.50 -8.77 14.85
C GLY A 134 -13.22 -9.43 16.20
N ASP A 135 -13.51 -8.80 17.33
CA ASP A 135 -13.07 -9.27 18.66
C ASP A 135 -11.53 -9.40 18.79
N CYS A 136 -10.74 -8.75 17.93
CA CYS A 136 -9.29 -8.64 18.08
C CYS A 136 -8.94 -7.54 19.08
N SER A 137 -7.97 -7.81 19.94
CA SER A 137 -7.48 -6.82 20.91
C SER A 137 -6.76 -5.63 20.27
N HIS A 138 -6.08 -5.85 19.13
CA HIS A 138 -5.26 -4.83 18.45
C HIS A 138 -5.57 -4.75 16.95
N PHE A 139 -4.92 -5.57 16.11
CA PHE A 139 -5.13 -5.53 14.66
C PHE A 139 -6.07 -6.65 14.22
N CYS A 140 -6.98 -6.33 13.30
CA CYS A 140 -7.84 -7.28 12.62
C CYS A 140 -7.62 -7.18 11.11
N PHE A 141 -7.27 -8.31 10.49
CA PHE A 141 -7.09 -8.41 9.05
C PHE A 141 -8.17 -9.32 8.44
N PRO A 142 -8.94 -8.86 7.44
CA PRO A 142 -9.81 -9.73 6.68
C PRO A 142 -8.96 -10.65 5.81
N VAL A 143 -9.10 -11.96 6.01
CA VAL A 143 -8.33 -12.98 5.28
C VAL A 143 -9.25 -14.06 4.72
N PRO A 144 -9.00 -14.56 3.51
CA PRO A 144 -9.72 -15.72 2.98
C PRO A 144 -9.51 -16.95 3.85
N VAL A 145 -10.59 -17.66 4.21
CA VAL A 145 -10.53 -18.95 4.92
C VAL A 145 -10.78 -20.14 4.00
N SER A 146 -11.20 -19.88 2.76
CA SER A 146 -11.38 -20.92 1.73
C SER A 146 -10.46 -20.65 0.53
N PRO A 147 -9.97 -21.70 -0.16
CA PRO A 147 -9.21 -21.54 -1.40
C PRO A 147 -9.97 -20.78 -2.50
N SER A 148 -11.30 -20.85 -2.48
CA SER A 148 -12.19 -20.12 -3.41
C SER A 148 -12.22 -18.60 -3.18
N LEU A 149 -11.61 -18.09 -2.10
CA LEU A 149 -11.59 -16.67 -1.72
C LEU A 149 -12.97 -16.06 -1.38
N ILE A 150 -14.03 -16.87 -1.37
CA ILE A 150 -15.41 -16.42 -1.12
C ILE A 150 -15.68 -16.22 0.37
N ILE A 151 -15.17 -17.12 1.21
CA ILE A 151 -15.40 -17.03 2.65
C ILE A 151 -14.27 -16.20 3.24
N ILE A 152 -14.62 -15.03 3.77
CA ILE A 152 -13.70 -14.11 4.43
C ILE A 152 -13.84 -14.29 5.94
N GLY A 153 -12.75 -14.73 6.57
CA GLY A 153 -12.58 -14.73 8.02
C GLY A 153 -11.72 -13.57 8.47
N ARG A 154 -11.31 -13.63 9.74
CA ARG A 154 -10.41 -12.64 10.34
C ARG A 154 -9.15 -13.32 10.85
N HIS A 155 -8.04 -12.59 10.80
CA HIS A 155 -6.81 -12.91 11.50
C HIS A 155 -6.47 -11.75 12.44
N CYS A 156 -6.31 -12.03 13.74
CA CYS A 156 -5.85 -11.02 14.68
C CYS A 156 -4.32 -10.97 14.68
N ALA A 157 -3.74 -9.79 14.79
CA ALA A 157 -2.29 -9.64 14.96
C ALA A 157 -1.95 -8.66 16.06
N CYS A 158 -0.69 -8.74 16.50
CA CYS A 158 -0.17 -7.97 17.60
C CYS A 158 0.86 -6.95 17.12
N PRO A 159 1.00 -5.82 17.83
CA PRO A 159 2.08 -4.88 17.60
C PRO A 159 3.44 -5.52 17.91
N TYR A 160 4.50 -4.88 17.43
CA TYR A 160 5.87 -5.25 17.75
C TYR A 160 6.09 -5.38 19.27
N GLY A 161 6.83 -6.40 19.72
CA GLY A 161 7.05 -6.70 21.14
C GLY A 161 5.92 -7.53 21.79
N PHE A 162 4.87 -7.87 21.04
CA PHE A 162 3.77 -8.70 21.51
C PHE A 162 3.56 -9.89 20.56
N LYS A 163 3.06 -10.99 21.11
CA LYS A 163 2.64 -12.17 20.35
C LYS A 163 1.16 -12.45 20.59
N LEU A 164 0.54 -13.12 19.61
CA LEU A 164 -0.85 -13.53 19.70
C LEU A 164 -1.00 -14.69 20.69
N LYS A 165 -1.98 -14.59 21.58
CA LYS A 165 -2.34 -15.67 22.53
C LYS A 165 -3.03 -16.82 21.82
N GLU A 166 -3.10 -17.97 22.50
CA GLU A 166 -3.79 -19.16 22.00
C GLU A 166 -5.28 -18.93 21.68
N ASP A 167 -5.90 -17.91 22.29
CA ASP A 167 -7.29 -17.51 22.02
C ASP A 167 -7.51 -16.89 20.63
N GLN A 168 -6.44 -16.63 19.87
CA GLN A 168 -6.44 -16.02 18.54
C GLN A 168 -7.11 -14.64 18.50
N ARG A 169 -7.05 -13.89 19.61
CA ARG A 169 -7.71 -12.57 19.78
C ARG A 169 -6.85 -11.59 20.55
N SER A 170 -6.26 -12.05 21.63
CA SER A 170 -5.57 -11.23 22.61
C SER A 170 -4.07 -11.24 22.37
N CYS A 171 -3.41 -10.13 22.71
CA CYS A 171 -1.96 -10.02 22.63
C CYS A 171 -1.34 -10.11 24.03
N GLU A 172 -0.18 -10.76 24.12
CA GLU A 172 0.65 -10.77 25.33
C GLU A 172 2.10 -10.41 24.98
N PRO A 173 2.88 -9.86 25.93
CA PRO A 173 4.29 -9.54 25.67
C PRO A 173 5.06 -10.77 25.15
N ASN A 174 5.86 -10.57 24.11
CA ASN A 174 6.71 -11.60 23.55
C ASN A 174 8.09 -11.54 24.22
N PRO A 175 8.50 -12.54 25.04
CA PRO A 175 9.80 -12.49 25.73
C PRO A 175 11.01 -12.65 24.80
N ASN A 176 10.80 -13.13 23.57
CA ASN A 176 11.86 -13.30 22.57
C ASN A 176 12.06 -12.06 21.69
N GLU A 177 11.14 -11.11 21.76
CA GLU A 177 11.34 -9.77 21.22
C GLU A 177 11.68 -8.85 22.40
N PRO A 178 12.59 -7.87 22.23
CA PRO A 178 12.92 -6.97 23.31
C PRO A 178 11.63 -6.35 23.86
N ASN A 179 11.41 -6.55 25.16
CA ASN A 179 10.31 -5.94 25.87
C ASN A 179 10.44 -4.42 25.68
N PRO A 180 9.41 -3.71 25.18
CA PRO A 180 9.46 -2.25 25.01
C PRO A 180 9.57 -1.49 26.34
N ALA A 181 9.77 -2.16 27.49
CA ALA A 181 10.07 -1.55 28.78
C ALA A 181 11.36 -0.70 28.79
N SER A 182 12.22 -0.81 27.78
CA SER A 182 13.27 0.16 27.50
C SER A 182 13.57 0.15 26.00
N CYS A 183 13.64 1.31 25.37
CA CYS A 183 13.96 1.39 23.95
C CYS A 183 15.37 0.86 23.65
N PRO A 184 15.56 0.05 22.58
CA PRO A 184 16.88 -0.37 22.12
C PRO A 184 17.80 0.84 21.91
N SER A 185 19.12 0.65 22.09
CA SER A 185 20.11 1.71 21.88
C SER A 185 19.95 2.38 20.52
N GLY A 186 19.76 3.71 20.51
CA GLY A 186 19.53 4.51 19.29
C GLY A 186 18.07 4.93 19.06
N LEU A 187 17.15 4.50 19.93
CA LEU A 187 15.75 4.93 19.95
C LEU A 187 15.48 5.81 21.19
N TYR A 188 14.60 6.79 21.05
CA TYR A 188 14.08 7.62 22.12
C TYR A 188 12.80 7.01 22.69
N GLU A 189 12.68 6.96 24.02
CA GLU A 189 11.49 6.47 24.73
C GLU A 189 10.52 7.63 25.02
N CYS A 190 9.36 7.57 24.39
CA CYS A 190 8.23 8.47 24.62
C CYS A 190 7.63 8.26 26.02
N ARG A 191 6.91 9.25 26.54
CA ARG A 191 6.22 9.18 27.84
C ARG A 191 5.20 8.02 27.89
N ASN A 192 4.56 7.70 26.77
CA ASN A 192 3.67 6.55 26.61
C ASN A 192 4.38 5.20 26.37
N ARG A 193 5.72 5.13 26.54
CA ARG A 193 6.58 3.94 26.31
C ARG A 193 6.67 3.46 24.86
N ARG A 194 6.31 4.32 23.90
CA ARG A 194 6.60 4.11 22.48
C ARG A 194 8.07 4.42 22.22
N CYS A 195 8.67 3.70 21.27
CA CYS A 195 10.04 3.96 20.83
C CYS A 195 10.02 4.59 19.44
N ILE A 196 10.72 5.71 19.29
CA ILE A 196 10.91 6.39 18.00
C ILE A 196 12.42 6.51 17.71
N PRO A 197 12.86 6.65 16.45
CA PRO A 197 14.25 7.00 16.13
C PRO A 197 14.73 8.21 16.92
N GLN A 198 15.96 8.18 17.47
CA GLN A 198 16.52 9.33 18.21
C GLN A 198 16.54 10.62 17.36
N SER A 199 16.61 10.48 16.02
CA SER A 199 16.55 11.58 15.07
C SER A 199 15.20 12.29 15.00
N TYR A 200 14.14 11.69 15.53
CA TYR A 200 12.77 12.24 15.55
C TYR A 200 12.48 12.99 16.85
N LYS A 201 13.39 12.95 17.83
CA LYS A 201 13.28 13.84 18.99
C LYS A 201 13.60 15.27 18.52
N CYS A 202 12.68 16.21 18.72
CA CYS A 202 12.86 17.63 18.41
C CYS A 202 12.92 17.96 16.92
N ASP A 203 12.14 17.25 16.10
CA ASP A 203 12.06 17.48 14.66
C ASP A 203 10.82 18.27 14.22
N ARG A 204 9.97 18.67 15.19
CA ARG A 204 8.72 19.42 15.04
C ARG A 204 7.51 18.59 14.60
N ASP A 205 7.66 17.28 14.47
CA ASP A 205 6.56 16.35 14.25
C ASP A 205 6.23 15.60 15.55
N ASN A 206 4.97 15.16 15.70
CA ASN A 206 4.53 14.38 16.86
C ASN A 206 4.58 12.89 16.52
N ASP A 207 5.76 12.29 16.65
CA ASP A 207 6.03 10.88 16.38
C ASP A 207 5.68 9.98 17.57
N CYS A 208 5.78 10.53 18.79
CA CYS A 208 5.37 9.83 20.00
C CYS A 208 3.85 9.65 20.12
N LEU A 209 3.04 10.39 19.35
CA LEU A 209 1.57 10.48 19.42
C LEU A 209 1.02 11.07 20.74
N ASP A 210 1.89 11.34 21.71
CA ASP A 210 1.60 12.05 22.96
C ASP A 210 2.42 13.35 23.10
N ASN A 211 3.13 13.75 22.03
CA ASN A 211 3.96 14.95 21.92
C ASN A 211 5.15 15.01 22.89
N SER A 212 5.53 13.88 23.51
CA SER A 212 6.61 13.85 24.50
C SER A 212 8.03 13.97 23.91
N ASP A 213 8.18 13.71 22.61
CA ASP A 213 9.37 13.96 21.79
C ASP A 213 9.73 15.44 21.64
N GLU A 214 8.74 16.33 21.74
CA GLU A 214 8.89 17.77 21.49
C GLU A 214 8.92 18.63 22.77
N ASP A 215 8.84 18.02 23.96
CA ASP A 215 8.71 18.74 25.24
C ASP A 215 10.04 19.32 25.79
N ASP A 216 11.19 18.74 25.45
CA ASP A 216 12.51 19.12 26.00
C ASP A 216 13.57 19.22 24.89
N CYS A 217 13.37 20.22 24.04
CA CYS A 217 14.19 20.49 22.88
C CYS A 217 15.15 21.65 23.13
N PRO A 218 16.45 21.48 22.81
CA PRO A 218 17.39 22.58 22.93
C PRO A 218 16.95 23.74 22.03
N THR A 219 16.74 24.90 22.62
CA THR A 219 16.51 26.14 21.88
C THR A 219 17.80 26.55 21.20
N GLY A 220 17.90 26.26 19.90
CA GLY A 220 18.91 26.82 18.99
C GLY A 220 18.42 28.11 18.36
#